data_AF-A0A7X6Z4R8-F1
#
_entry.id   AF-A0A7X6Z4R8-F1
#
_cell.length_a   1.000
_cell.length_b   1.000
_cell.length_c   1.000
_cell.angle_alpha   90.00
_cell.angle_beta   90.00
_cell.angle_gamma   90.00
#
_symmetry.space_group_name_H-M   'P 1'
#
loop_
_entity.id
_entity.type
_entity.pdbx_description
1 polymer ?
#
loop_
_entity_poly.entity_id
_entity_poly.type
_entity_poly.pdbx_seq_one_letter_code
_entity_poly.pdbx_strand_id
1 'polypeptide(L)'
;NTLINACSLCCQCEVVCPNGLDLGEAIQSARKVMVESQKMPPSAFEFALDDMKQANSDKSFFWRHQPGTQSSRYLFFPGCQLGASAPDTVKKTYDYLCQQLEGGVAFMQGCCGIMAEWAGHSKLFEKTKNKIKQVWTGLGSPIVITACPTCRKTLEDIFGDRLTDVWTLLLEKGLPAISKPLPLTIHDACGARYMEETRETIRKILHQLGCQVHEPYYTQDKSPCCGYGGLVQFSNAGMAMAMTKFCIDDIDETRLTYCMGCRDRFSRAGARSVHLLELLFDNDRDDRKAPGYSLRQDNREELRRSMLSELWDEKEEAKQKLKLTYDEDLARLLDQRLILEDDIRQVIENAVSTGCYIEEKKTGLRVAHKQIGKVTYWVYFSPQGDGWLVKRAYSHRMEIRE
;
A
#
# COMPACT_ATOMS: atom_id res chain seq x y z
N ASN A 1 0.46 0.57 -25.97
CA ASN A 1 0.83 1.51 -24.87
C ASN A 1 1.94 0.98 -23.96
N THR A 2 2.79 0.06 -24.43
CA THR A 2 3.80 -0.60 -23.58
C THR A 2 4.77 0.37 -22.92
N LEU A 3 5.22 1.40 -23.66
CA LEU A 3 6.09 2.46 -23.14
C LEU A 3 5.42 3.26 -22.00
N ILE A 4 4.20 3.75 -22.23
CA ILE A 4 3.42 4.52 -21.24
C ILE A 4 3.16 3.69 -19.98
N ASN A 5 2.92 2.38 -20.15
CA ASN A 5 2.65 1.44 -19.06
C ASN A 5 3.91 0.90 -18.36
N ALA A 6 5.11 1.22 -18.86
CA ALA A 6 6.39 0.78 -18.27
C ALA A 6 7.02 1.83 -17.35
N CYS A 7 6.57 3.08 -17.41
CA CYS A 7 7.10 4.16 -16.57
C CYS A 7 6.55 4.11 -15.15
N SER A 8 7.45 4.16 -14.18
CA SER A 8 7.13 4.18 -12.75
C SER A 8 6.97 5.58 -12.16
N LEU A 9 7.09 6.63 -12.98
CA LEU A 9 6.99 8.03 -12.55
C LEU A 9 7.92 8.34 -11.36
N CYS A 10 9.10 7.71 -11.38
CA CYS A 10 10.07 7.76 -10.29
C CYS A 10 11.07 8.92 -10.43
N CYS A 11 11.02 9.68 -11.53
CA CYS A 11 11.92 10.78 -11.90
C CYS A 11 13.42 10.40 -11.95
N GLN A 12 13.76 9.11 -12.05
CA GLN A 12 15.17 8.71 -12.16
C GLN A 12 15.78 9.19 -13.49
N CYS A 13 14.99 9.23 -14.57
CA CYS A 13 15.43 9.71 -15.88
C CYS A 13 15.91 11.17 -15.83
N GLU A 14 15.25 12.02 -15.04
CA GLU A 14 15.62 13.42 -14.87
C GLU A 14 17.00 13.54 -14.20
N VAL A 15 17.20 12.82 -13.09
CA VAL A 15 18.46 12.87 -12.31
C VAL A 15 19.66 12.32 -13.08
N VAL A 16 19.49 11.26 -13.87
CA VAL A 16 20.60 10.63 -14.60
C VAL A 16 20.85 11.25 -15.98
N CYS A 17 19.92 12.07 -16.50
CA CYS A 17 20.07 12.69 -17.80
C CYS A 17 21.00 13.91 -17.70
N PRO A 18 22.06 14.01 -18.53
CA PRO A 18 22.94 15.19 -18.55
C PRO A 18 22.22 16.50 -18.87
N ASN A 19 21.05 16.41 -19.52
CA ASN A 19 20.23 17.57 -19.92
C ASN A 19 18.98 17.75 -19.04
N GLY A 20 18.81 16.97 -17.96
CA GLY A 20 17.66 17.08 -17.07
C GLY A 20 16.31 16.70 -17.68
N LEU A 21 16.28 15.78 -18.64
CA LEU A 21 15.02 15.38 -19.30
C LEU A 21 14.14 14.52 -18.37
N ASP A 22 12.99 15.06 -17.96
CA ASP A 22 11.97 14.28 -17.25
C ASP A 22 10.97 13.60 -18.22
N LEU A 23 11.29 12.37 -18.60
CA LEU A 23 10.35 11.52 -19.35
C LEU A 23 9.10 11.17 -18.53
N GLY A 24 9.18 11.20 -17.21
CA GLY A 24 8.08 10.97 -16.30
C GLY A 24 6.95 11.99 -16.50
N GLU A 25 7.26 13.27 -16.59
CA GLU A 25 6.29 14.34 -16.87
C GLU A 25 5.55 14.12 -18.19
N ALA A 26 6.29 13.84 -19.27
CA ALA A 26 5.71 13.58 -20.58
C ALA A 26 4.77 12.36 -20.56
N ILE A 27 5.16 11.27 -19.88
CA ILE A 27 4.32 10.09 -19.76
C ILE A 27 3.10 10.35 -18.88
N GLN A 28 3.24 11.14 -17.81
CA GLN A 28 2.13 11.51 -16.94
C GLN A 28 1.08 12.34 -17.70
N SER A 29 1.53 13.30 -18.52
CA SER A 29 0.66 14.06 -19.42
C SER A 29 -0.05 13.15 -20.42
N ALA A 30 0.68 12.22 -21.05
CA ALA A 30 0.08 11.24 -21.96
C ALA A 30 -0.99 10.37 -21.27
N ARG A 31 -0.75 9.90 -20.03
CA ARG A 31 -1.74 9.13 -19.26
C ARG A 31 -3.02 9.93 -19.03
N LYS A 32 -2.91 11.21 -18.64
CA LYS A 32 -4.07 12.10 -18.44
C LYS A 32 -4.88 12.27 -19.72
N VAL A 33 -4.23 12.60 -20.83
CA VAL A 33 -4.89 12.74 -22.15
C VAL A 33 -5.58 11.44 -22.57
N MET A 34 -4.95 10.29 -22.34
CA MET A 34 -5.54 9.00 -22.68
C MET A 34 -6.75 8.65 -21.82
N VAL A 35 -6.76 9.00 -20.53
CA VAL A 35 -7.93 8.82 -19.67
C VAL A 35 -9.07 9.75 -20.09
N GLU A 36 -8.77 11.03 -20.33
CA GLU A 36 -9.75 12.04 -20.74
C GLU A 36 -10.39 11.73 -22.09
N SER A 37 -9.58 11.26 -23.05
CA SER A 37 -10.05 10.85 -24.38
C SER A 37 -10.61 9.42 -24.42
N GLN A 38 -10.74 8.73 -23.28
CA GLN A 38 -11.24 7.36 -23.16
C GLN A 38 -10.45 6.32 -23.98
N LYS A 39 -9.16 6.59 -24.24
CA LYS A 39 -8.23 5.72 -24.98
C LYS A 39 -7.34 4.87 -24.07
N MET A 40 -7.27 5.19 -22.77
CA MET A 40 -6.58 4.35 -21.79
C MET A 40 -7.34 3.03 -21.66
N PRO A 41 -6.71 1.86 -21.89
CA PRO A 41 -7.36 0.58 -21.65
C PRO A 41 -7.88 0.53 -20.21
N PRO A 42 -9.17 0.24 -19.98
CA PRO A 42 -9.73 0.20 -18.63
C PRO A 42 -8.94 -0.72 -17.70
N SER A 43 -8.35 -1.79 -18.24
CA SER A 43 -7.58 -2.78 -17.51
C SER A 43 -6.23 -2.33 -16.98
N ALA A 44 -5.64 -1.25 -17.51
CA ALA A 44 -4.26 -0.91 -17.23
C ALA A 44 -4.00 -0.62 -15.74
N PHE A 45 -4.94 0.07 -15.07
CA PHE A 45 -4.77 0.55 -13.70
C PHE A 45 -5.99 0.29 -12.80
N GLU A 46 -7.03 -0.38 -13.29
CA GLU A 46 -8.30 -0.55 -12.58
C GLU A 46 -8.14 -1.17 -11.20
N PHE A 47 -7.38 -2.26 -11.07
CA PHE A 47 -7.17 -2.90 -9.78
C PHE A 47 -6.55 -1.95 -8.75
N ALA A 48 -5.55 -1.13 -9.15
CA ALA A 48 -4.93 -0.15 -8.27
C ALA A 48 -5.90 0.96 -7.85
N LEU A 49 -6.77 1.39 -8.77
CA LEU A 49 -7.82 2.37 -8.48
C LEU A 49 -8.87 1.80 -7.54
N ASP A 50 -9.25 0.54 -7.70
CA ASP A 50 -10.22 -0.12 -6.84
C ASP A 50 -9.65 -0.41 -5.45
N ASP A 51 -8.38 -0.82 -5.35
CA ASP A 51 -7.69 -0.96 -4.07
C ASP A 51 -7.56 0.39 -3.33
N MET A 52 -7.29 1.47 -4.06
CA MET A 52 -7.32 2.83 -3.52
C MET A 52 -8.72 3.23 -3.02
N LYS A 53 -9.78 2.90 -3.77
CA LYS A 53 -11.16 3.15 -3.34
C LYS A 53 -11.48 2.36 -2.06
N GLN A 54 -11.04 1.11 -1.95
CA GLN A 54 -11.20 0.31 -0.73
C GLN A 54 -10.48 0.99 0.44
N ALA A 55 -9.23 1.44 0.25
CA ALA A 55 -8.46 2.15 1.29
C ALA A 55 -9.15 3.41 1.80
N ASN A 56 -9.95 4.04 0.93
CA ASN A 56 -10.67 5.28 1.20
C ASN A 56 -12.18 5.07 1.50
N SER A 57 -12.63 3.82 1.56
CA SER A 57 -13.99 3.43 1.91
C SER A 57 -14.23 3.51 3.41
N ASP A 58 -15.48 3.48 3.84
CA ASP A 58 -15.83 3.55 5.27
C ASP A 58 -15.32 2.34 6.07
N LYS A 59 -14.97 1.23 5.38
CA LYS A 59 -14.37 0.06 6.01
C LYS A 59 -12.91 0.27 6.43
N SER A 60 -12.21 1.26 5.91
CA SER A 60 -10.77 1.44 6.13
C SER A 60 -10.35 2.88 6.43
N PHE A 61 -11.01 3.86 5.82
CA PHE A 61 -10.74 5.27 6.10
C PHE A 61 -11.36 5.67 7.43
N PHE A 62 -10.57 6.23 8.32
CA PHE A 62 -11.06 6.77 9.59
C PHE A 62 -10.12 7.81 10.15
N TRP A 63 -10.64 8.61 11.07
CA TRP A 63 -9.88 9.62 11.77
C TRP A 63 -10.48 9.91 13.14
N ARG A 64 -9.65 10.25 14.11
CA ARG A 64 -10.06 10.67 15.46
C ARG A 64 -9.01 11.60 16.07
N HIS A 65 -9.43 12.47 16.98
CA HIS A 65 -8.49 13.09 17.92
C HIS A 65 -7.89 12.03 18.85
N GLN A 66 -6.75 12.33 19.47
CA GLN A 66 -6.19 11.45 20.50
C GLN A 66 -7.23 11.20 21.61
N PRO A 67 -7.34 9.96 22.14
CA PRO A 67 -8.24 9.66 23.25
C PRO A 67 -8.07 10.65 24.42
N GLY A 68 -9.19 11.11 24.99
CA GLY A 68 -9.20 12.10 26.06
C GLY A 68 -8.98 13.56 25.62
N THR A 69 -8.83 13.84 24.32
CA THR A 69 -8.64 15.20 23.79
C THR A 69 -9.79 15.61 22.86
N GLN A 70 -10.11 16.91 22.84
CA GLN A 70 -11.10 17.52 21.92
C GLN A 70 -10.44 18.26 20.76
N SER A 71 -9.12 18.37 20.78
CA SER A 71 -8.30 18.98 19.74
C SER A 71 -6.95 18.27 19.72
N SER A 72 -6.22 18.40 18.62
CA SER A 72 -4.88 17.82 18.51
C SER A 72 -3.97 18.79 17.78
N ARG A 73 -2.75 18.97 18.28
CA ARG A 73 -1.71 19.79 17.65
C ARG A 73 -1.12 19.09 16.43
N TYR A 74 -1.07 17.76 16.48
CA TYR A 74 -0.50 16.91 15.44
C TYR A 74 -1.55 15.98 14.83
N LEU A 75 -1.28 15.49 13.62
CA LEU A 75 -2.04 14.44 12.95
C LEU A 75 -1.06 13.42 12.38
N PHE A 76 -1.14 12.17 12.85
CA PHE A 76 -0.41 11.06 12.25
C PHE A 76 -1.17 10.48 11.06
N PHE A 77 -0.54 10.53 9.89
CA PHE A 77 -1.02 9.95 8.63
C PHE A 77 -0.04 8.85 8.17
N PRO A 78 -0.24 7.59 8.57
CA PRO A 78 0.64 6.48 8.20
C PRO A 78 0.59 6.11 6.71
N GLY A 79 -0.50 6.49 6.03
CA GLY A 79 -0.78 6.11 4.65
C GLY A 79 -1.31 4.68 4.51
N CYS A 80 -1.87 4.37 3.34
CA CYS A 80 -2.62 3.12 3.14
C CYS A 80 -1.75 1.86 3.14
N GLN A 81 -0.53 1.91 2.58
CA GLN A 81 0.31 0.71 2.43
C GLN A 81 0.92 0.25 3.74
N LEU A 82 1.29 1.18 4.63
CA LEU A 82 1.82 0.82 5.95
C LEU A 82 0.76 0.08 6.77
N GLY A 83 -0.48 0.57 6.79
CA GLY A 83 -1.59 -0.15 7.46
C GLY A 83 -2.01 -1.44 6.76
N ALA A 84 -1.78 -1.56 5.45
CA ALA A 84 -2.06 -2.79 4.70
C ALA A 84 -1.03 -3.90 4.95
N SER A 85 0.24 -3.55 5.21
CA SER A 85 1.33 -4.53 5.34
C SER A 85 1.86 -4.70 6.75
N ALA A 86 1.75 -3.67 7.59
CA ALA A 86 2.23 -3.70 8.96
C ALA A 86 1.31 -2.93 9.94
N PRO A 87 0.06 -3.40 10.15
CA PRO A 87 -0.89 -2.74 11.04
C PRO A 87 -0.36 -2.55 12.47
N ASP A 88 0.31 -3.56 13.05
CA ASP A 88 0.91 -3.43 14.39
C ASP A 88 2.00 -2.36 14.46
N THR A 89 2.77 -2.19 13.37
CA THR A 89 3.78 -1.13 13.28
C THR A 89 3.13 0.25 13.26
N VAL A 90 1.95 0.39 12.64
CA VAL A 90 1.17 1.64 12.69
C VAL A 90 0.75 1.94 14.13
N LYS A 91 0.18 0.96 14.85
CA LYS A 91 -0.25 1.12 16.24
C LYS A 91 0.91 1.55 17.14
N LYS A 92 2.02 0.80 17.12
CA LYS A 92 3.22 1.12 17.92
C LYS A 92 3.79 2.50 17.59
N THR A 93 3.80 2.89 16.32
CA THR A 93 4.24 4.24 15.91
C THR A 93 3.31 5.32 16.45
N TYR A 94 2.00 5.10 16.38
CA TYR A 94 1.01 6.04 16.89
C TYR A 94 1.11 6.20 18.42
N ASP A 95 1.22 5.08 19.14
CA ASP A 95 1.39 5.08 20.60
C ASP A 95 2.64 5.85 21.02
N TYR A 96 3.76 5.64 20.31
CA TYR A 96 4.99 6.37 20.54
C TYR A 96 4.81 7.88 20.35
N LEU A 97 4.19 8.30 19.24
CA LEU A 97 3.94 9.72 18.98
C LEU A 97 3.04 10.34 20.05
N CYS A 98 1.99 9.64 20.48
CA CYS A 98 1.10 10.10 21.56
C CYS A 98 1.82 10.27 22.90
N GLN A 99 2.84 9.47 23.19
CA GLN A 99 3.63 9.56 24.41
C GLN A 99 4.67 10.69 24.37
N GLN A 100 5.27 10.95 23.20
CA GLN A 100 6.37 11.89 23.04
C GLN A 100 5.94 13.32 22.67
N LEU A 101 4.71 13.51 22.16
CA LEU A 101 4.24 14.79 21.66
C LEU A 101 3.15 15.40 22.56
N GLU A 102 3.39 16.63 23.00
CA GLU A 102 2.42 17.41 23.76
C GLU A 102 1.35 18.05 22.86
N GLY A 103 0.14 18.24 23.40
CA GLY A 103 -0.96 18.88 22.69
C GLY A 103 -1.79 17.96 21.81
N GLY A 104 -1.60 16.64 21.91
CA GLY A 104 -2.44 15.63 21.27
C GLY A 104 -2.05 15.31 19.83
N VAL A 105 -2.15 14.02 19.47
CA VAL A 105 -1.89 13.47 18.14
C VAL A 105 -3.17 12.84 17.60
N ALA A 106 -3.85 13.52 16.68
CA ALA A 106 -4.95 12.93 15.93
C ALA A 106 -4.42 11.81 15.02
N PHE A 107 -5.28 10.86 14.68
CA PHE A 107 -4.98 9.78 13.75
C PHE A 107 -5.84 9.92 12.50
N MET A 108 -5.29 9.62 11.32
CA MET A 108 -6.03 9.51 10.07
C MET A 108 -5.46 8.42 9.17
N GLN A 109 -6.25 7.37 8.93
CA GLN A 109 -5.93 6.30 7.97
C GLN A 109 -6.59 6.58 6.62
N GLY A 110 -5.82 6.44 5.54
CA GLY A 110 -6.34 6.55 4.18
C GLY A 110 -5.25 6.50 3.10
N CYS A 111 -5.66 6.48 1.83
CA CYS A 111 -4.76 6.67 0.71
C CYS A 111 -4.75 8.15 0.29
N CYS A 112 -3.55 8.72 0.11
CA CYS A 112 -3.34 10.11 -0.34
C CYS A 112 -3.83 10.40 -1.77
N GLY A 113 -4.29 9.38 -2.50
CA GLY A 113 -4.79 9.53 -3.87
C GLY A 113 -3.74 9.34 -4.97
N ILE A 114 -2.48 9.08 -4.61
CA ILE A 114 -1.38 8.95 -5.59
C ILE A 114 -1.64 7.88 -6.66
N MET A 115 -2.41 6.83 -6.36
CA MET A 115 -2.79 5.82 -7.35
C MET A 115 -3.63 6.42 -8.48
N ALA A 116 -4.54 7.35 -8.17
CA ALA A 116 -5.33 8.04 -9.18
C ALA A 116 -4.47 8.97 -10.04
N GLU A 117 -3.54 9.69 -9.43
CA GLU A 117 -2.62 10.55 -10.17
C GLU A 117 -1.76 9.71 -11.11
N TRP A 118 -1.07 8.68 -10.62
CA TRP A 118 -0.27 7.79 -11.46
C TRP A 118 -1.08 7.13 -12.60
N ALA A 119 -2.36 6.86 -12.39
CA ALA A 119 -3.23 6.31 -13.43
C ALA A 119 -3.72 7.35 -14.45
N GLY A 120 -3.45 8.65 -14.26
CA GLY A 120 -3.94 9.75 -15.10
C GLY A 120 -5.37 10.21 -14.78
N HIS A 121 -5.94 9.79 -13.64
CA HIS A 121 -7.30 10.13 -13.22
C HIS A 121 -7.34 11.40 -12.37
N SER A 122 -6.99 12.56 -12.95
CA SER A 122 -6.86 13.85 -12.25
C SER A 122 -8.10 14.21 -11.40
N LYS A 123 -9.33 14.02 -11.93
CA LYS A 123 -10.57 14.33 -11.19
C LYS A 123 -10.73 13.48 -9.91
N LEU A 124 -10.35 12.20 -9.98
CA LEU A 124 -10.42 11.29 -8.83
C LEU A 124 -9.32 11.61 -7.81
N PHE A 125 -8.13 12.00 -8.29
CA PHE A 125 -7.04 12.46 -7.45
C PHE A 125 -7.45 13.70 -6.65
N GLU A 126 -7.95 14.74 -7.31
CA GLU A 126 -8.43 15.96 -6.66
C GLU A 126 -9.59 15.70 -5.69
N LYS A 127 -10.54 14.83 -6.05
CA LYS A 127 -11.61 14.41 -5.12
C LYS A 127 -11.05 13.77 -3.84
N THR A 128 -10.03 12.91 -3.99
CA THR A 128 -9.40 12.23 -2.84
C THR A 128 -8.64 13.20 -1.95
N LYS A 129 -7.87 14.11 -2.56
CA LYS A 129 -7.17 15.18 -1.87
C LYS A 129 -8.10 16.12 -1.11
N ASN A 130 -9.22 16.50 -1.72
CA ASN A 130 -10.24 17.32 -1.08
C ASN A 130 -10.88 16.62 0.13
N LYS A 131 -11.14 15.31 0.08
CA LYS A 131 -11.61 14.54 1.24
C LYS A 131 -10.62 14.63 2.41
N ILE A 132 -9.33 14.47 2.16
CA ILE A 132 -8.28 14.58 3.18
C ILE A 132 -8.22 16.01 3.73
N LYS A 133 -8.22 17.02 2.85
CA LYS A 133 -8.20 18.44 3.24
C LYS A 133 -9.38 18.80 4.13
N GLN A 134 -10.59 18.35 3.79
CA GLN A 134 -11.80 18.60 4.57
C GLN A 134 -11.70 18.04 5.99
N VAL A 135 -11.22 16.79 6.13
CA VAL A 135 -11.03 16.19 7.46
C VAL A 135 -9.94 16.92 8.23
N TRP A 136 -8.82 17.23 7.60
CA TRP A 136 -7.73 17.97 8.23
C TRP A 136 -8.16 19.36 8.74
N THR A 137 -8.90 20.12 7.93
CA THR A 137 -9.48 21.40 8.36
C THR A 137 -10.48 21.21 9.50
N GLY A 138 -11.31 20.16 9.45
CA GLY A 138 -12.23 19.80 10.54
C GLY A 138 -11.55 19.45 11.86
N LEU A 139 -10.31 18.93 11.81
CA LEU A 139 -9.46 18.67 12.97
C LEU A 139 -8.76 19.93 13.52
N GLY A 140 -9.00 21.11 12.94
CA GLY A 140 -8.34 22.35 13.34
C GLY A 140 -6.98 22.57 12.67
N SER A 141 -6.75 21.92 11.51
CA SER A 141 -5.52 22.02 10.72
C SER A 141 -4.23 21.70 11.50
N PRO A 142 -4.11 20.53 12.16
CA PRO A 142 -2.91 20.13 12.90
C PRO A 142 -1.65 20.01 12.01
N ILE A 143 -0.47 19.97 12.62
CA ILE A 143 0.78 19.60 11.91
C ILE A 143 0.70 18.13 11.52
N VAL A 144 0.79 17.83 10.24
CA VAL A 144 0.67 16.47 9.69
C VAL A 144 2.02 15.76 9.70
N ILE A 145 2.04 14.57 10.26
CA ILE A 145 3.19 13.67 10.37
C ILE A 145 2.95 12.49 9.44
N THR A 146 3.76 12.37 8.39
CA THR A 146 3.65 11.26 7.44
C THR A 146 4.69 10.17 7.70
N ALA A 147 4.31 8.90 7.50
CA ALA A 147 5.25 7.78 7.54
C ALA A 147 5.74 7.33 6.15
N CYS A 148 5.19 7.92 5.08
CA CYS A 148 5.44 7.51 3.70
C CYS A 148 5.95 8.72 2.91
N PRO A 149 7.14 8.65 2.28
CA PRO A 149 7.71 9.78 1.54
C PRO A 149 6.85 10.17 0.33
N THR A 150 6.20 9.20 -0.32
CA THR A 150 5.23 9.50 -1.38
C THR A 150 4.02 10.27 -0.86
N CYS A 151 3.51 9.95 0.33
CA CYS A 151 2.41 10.71 0.94
C CYS A 151 2.86 12.14 1.28
N ARG A 152 4.08 12.32 1.80
CA ARG A 152 4.67 13.64 2.04
C ARG A 152 4.67 14.48 0.75
N LYS A 153 5.27 13.96 -0.32
CA LYS A 153 5.29 14.64 -1.64
C LYS A 153 3.89 14.92 -2.19
N THR A 154 2.96 13.98 -2.05
CA THR A 154 1.62 14.07 -2.66
C THR A 154 0.73 15.11 -1.98
N LEU A 155 0.94 15.37 -0.68
CA LEU A 155 0.08 16.21 0.15
C LEU A 155 0.71 17.57 0.51
N GLU A 156 1.91 17.85 0.00
CA GLU A 156 2.66 19.08 0.25
C GLU A 156 1.85 20.33 -0.14
N ASP A 157 1.14 20.31 -1.26
CA ASP A 157 0.33 21.45 -1.71
C ASP A 157 -0.94 21.68 -0.87
N ILE A 158 -1.38 20.68 -0.09
CA ILE A 158 -2.52 20.81 0.82
C ILE A 158 -2.07 21.39 2.16
N PHE A 159 -0.97 20.87 2.70
CA PHE A 159 -0.57 21.13 4.08
C PHE A 159 0.52 22.20 4.20
N GLY A 160 1.29 22.45 3.13
CA GLY A 160 2.35 23.45 3.09
C GLY A 160 3.38 23.24 4.20
N ASP A 161 3.62 24.29 4.97
CA ASP A 161 4.54 24.32 6.11
C ASP A 161 4.08 23.47 7.31
N ARG A 162 2.83 23.00 7.32
CA ARG A 162 2.27 22.14 8.37
C ARG A 162 2.46 20.65 8.08
N LEU A 163 3.47 20.29 7.32
CA LEU A 163 3.78 18.91 6.94
C LEU A 163 5.21 18.54 7.35
N THR A 164 5.35 17.40 8.02
CA THR A 164 6.62 16.78 8.35
C THR A 164 6.56 15.26 8.16
N ASP A 165 7.68 14.58 8.33
CA ASP A 165 7.73 13.12 8.43
C ASP A 165 8.00 12.64 9.85
N VAL A 166 7.68 11.36 10.06
CA VAL A 166 7.89 10.69 11.34
C VAL A 166 9.38 10.62 11.69
N TRP A 167 10.27 10.61 10.70
CA TRP A 167 11.72 10.44 10.90
C TRP A 167 12.34 11.64 11.58
N THR A 168 11.97 12.84 11.13
CA THR A 168 12.42 14.12 11.70
C THR A 168 12.03 14.19 13.17
N LEU A 169 10.76 13.87 13.48
CA LEU A 169 10.28 13.89 14.86
C LEU A 169 10.91 12.81 15.74
N LEU A 170 11.17 11.62 15.20
CA LEU A 170 11.88 10.56 15.91
C LEU A 170 13.31 10.99 16.26
N LEU A 171 14.03 11.69 15.39
CA LEU A 171 15.35 12.22 15.75
C LEU A 171 15.26 13.34 16.80
N GLU A 172 14.29 14.23 16.71
CA GLU A 172 14.15 15.36 17.63
C GLU A 172 13.69 14.95 19.04
N LYS A 173 12.79 13.97 19.13
CA LYS A 173 12.21 13.51 20.40
C LYS A 173 12.97 12.33 21.01
N GLY A 174 13.89 11.74 20.27
CA GLY A 174 14.58 10.52 20.63
C GLY A 174 13.93 9.30 19.97
N LEU A 175 14.73 8.25 19.80
CA LEU A 175 14.29 6.97 19.25
C LEU A 175 13.72 6.06 20.35
N PRO A 176 12.84 5.10 20.01
CA PRO A 176 12.52 3.99 20.89
C PRO A 176 13.80 3.32 21.42
N ALA A 177 13.80 2.88 22.68
CA ALA A 177 14.95 2.26 23.32
C ALA A 177 15.25 0.87 22.74
N ILE A 178 15.94 0.83 21.60
CA ILE A 178 16.28 -0.39 20.87
C ILE A 178 17.68 -0.27 20.25
N SER A 179 18.38 -1.40 20.17
CA SER A 179 19.65 -1.53 19.44
C SER A 179 19.53 -2.68 18.44
N LYS A 180 19.95 -2.43 17.20
CA LYS A 180 19.81 -3.34 16.06
C LYS A 180 21.12 -3.39 15.26
N PRO A 181 22.22 -3.92 15.81
CA PRO A 181 23.48 -4.01 15.09
C PRO A 181 23.44 -5.15 14.07
N LEU A 182 22.86 -4.90 12.90
CA LEU A 182 22.83 -5.83 11.77
C LEU A 182 23.37 -5.16 10.49
N PRO A 183 23.97 -5.94 9.56
CA PRO A 183 24.32 -5.46 8.22
C PRO A 183 23.06 -5.28 7.38
N LEU A 184 22.93 -4.12 6.73
CA LEU A 184 21.82 -3.83 5.83
C LEU A 184 22.30 -2.99 4.65
N THR A 185 21.70 -3.25 3.49
CA THR A 185 21.84 -2.37 2.33
C THR A 185 20.65 -1.42 2.25
N ILE A 186 20.93 -0.12 2.28
CA ILE A 186 19.88 0.92 2.21
C ILE A 186 19.32 1.05 0.79
N HIS A 187 18.00 1.19 0.70
CA HIS A 187 17.30 1.55 -0.52
C HIS A 187 16.49 2.83 -0.30
N ASP A 188 17.01 3.94 -0.82
CA ASP A 188 16.32 5.23 -0.82
C ASP A 188 15.10 5.19 -1.73
N ALA A 189 13.94 5.46 -1.15
CA ALA A 189 12.67 5.40 -1.87
C ALA A 189 12.54 6.59 -2.82
N CYS A 190 12.08 6.35 -4.05
CA CYS A 190 11.93 7.42 -5.05
C CYS A 190 10.99 8.57 -4.64
N GLY A 191 10.08 8.34 -3.68
CA GLY A 191 9.24 9.39 -3.10
C GLY A 191 10.03 10.48 -2.36
N ALA A 192 11.25 10.16 -1.88
CA ALA A 192 12.16 11.07 -1.19
C ALA A 192 13.36 11.49 -2.08
N ARG A 193 13.29 11.28 -3.40
CA ARG A 193 14.41 11.58 -4.32
C ARG A 193 14.90 13.03 -4.23
N TYR A 194 14.01 13.97 -3.94
CA TYR A 194 14.33 15.39 -3.81
C TYR A 194 14.22 15.89 -2.36
N MET A 195 14.22 14.97 -1.38
CA MET A 195 14.14 15.27 0.06
C MET A 195 15.44 14.84 0.73
N GLU A 196 16.52 15.58 0.45
CA GLU A 196 17.86 15.29 0.99
C GLU A 196 17.84 15.18 2.53
N GLU A 197 17.12 16.08 3.18
CA GLU A 197 16.97 16.12 4.63
C GLU A 197 16.34 14.84 5.19
N THR A 198 15.39 14.25 4.45
CA THR A 198 14.78 12.97 4.83
C THR A 198 15.81 11.85 4.72
N ARG A 199 16.54 11.79 3.60
CA ARG A 199 17.53 10.75 3.33
C ARG A 199 18.68 10.76 4.33
N GLU A 200 19.14 11.94 4.74
CA GLU A 200 20.14 12.09 5.78
C GLU A 200 19.62 11.66 7.15
N THR A 201 18.37 12.04 7.48
CA THR A 201 17.70 11.66 8.72
C THR A 201 17.63 10.14 8.88
N ILE A 202 17.27 9.43 7.81
CA ILE A 202 17.25 7.95 7.80
C ILE A 202 18.62 7.38 8.16
N ARG A 203 19.70 7.88 7.56
CA ARG A 203 21.07 7.41 7.85
C ARG A 203 21.48 7.69 9.29
N LYS A 204 21.14 8.86 9.83
CA LYS A 204 21.38 9.21 11.23
C LYS A 204 20.66 8.25 12.18
N ILE A 205 19.39 7.92 11.89
CA ILE A 205 18.62 6.94 12.68
C ILE A 205 19.31 5.58 12.66
N LEU A 206 19.71 5.09 11.48
CA LEU A 206 20.38 3.79 11.36
C LEU A 206 21.70 3.74 12.13
N HIS A 207 22.49 4.81 12.06
CA HIS A 207 23.72 4.90 12.84
C HIS A 207 23.45 4.86 14.35
N GLN A 208 22.41 5.56 14.86
CA GLN A 208 22.02 5.48 16.27
C GLN A 208 21.53 4.10 16.69
N LEU A 209 20.93 3.34 15.76
CA LEU A 209 20.54 1.94 16.00
C LEU A 209 21.73 0.98 16.05
N GLY A 210 22.94 1.43 15.67
CA GLY A 210 24.14 0.60 15.58
C GLY A 210 24.23 -0.25 14.30
N CYS A 211 23.39 0.06 13.30
CA CYS A 211 23.35 -0.65 12.02
C CYS A 211 24.66 -0.48 11.23
N GLN A 212 25.10 -1.55 10.56
CA GLN A 212 26.16 -1.47 9.55
C GLN A 212 25.52 -1.24 8.18
N VAL A 213 25.52 0.01 7.74
CA VAL A 213 24.81 0.42 6.51
C VAL A 213 25.74 0.33 5.30
N HIS A 214 25.41 -0.55 4.37
CA HIS A 214 26.00 -0.59 3.03
C HIS A 214 25.23 0.34 2.08
N GLU A 215 25.96 1.23 1.42
CA GLU A 215 25.45 2.12 0.37
C GLU A 215 25.69 1.48 -1.00
N PRO A 216 24.63 1.13 -1.76
CA PRO A 216 24.79 0.56 -3.09
C PRO A 216 25.32 1.62 -4.07
N TYR A 217 25.86 1.17 -5.21
CA TYR A 217 26.41 2.06 -6.26
C TYR A 217 25.40 3.14 -6.69
N TYR A 218 24.13 2.77 -6.84
CA TYR A 218 23.03 3.70 -7.06
C TYR A 218 22.26 3.93 -5.76
N THR A 219 22.55 5.02 -5.08
CA THR A 219 21.93 5.41 -3.81
C THR A 219 21.40 6.85 -3.86
N GLN A 220 20.79 7.33 -2.78
CA GLN A 220 20.28 8.70 -2.64
C GLN A 220 19.35 9.12 -3.78
N ASP A 221 19.66 10.23 -4.45
CA ASP A 221 18.90 10.78 -5.57
C ASP A 221 19.02 9.95 -6.85
N LYS A 222 19.98 9.03 -6.90
CA LYS A 222 20.22 8.09 -8.02
C LYS A 222 19.63 6.71 -7.77
N SER A 223 19.07 6.46 -6.59
CA SER A 223 18.47 5.17 -6.22
C SER A 223 17.47 4.67 -7.27
N PRO A 224 17.56 3.39 -7.70
CA PRO A 224 16.70 2.84 -8.74
C PRO A 224 15.25 2.69 -8.28
N CYS A 225 14.33 2.59 -9.22
CA CYS A 225 12.94 2.33 -8.88
C CYS A 225 12.73 0.84 -8.54
N CYS A 226 12.02 0.54 -7.45
CA CYS A 226 11.62 -0.82 -7.10
C CYS A 226 10.49 -1.41 -8.00
N GLY A 227 9.86 -0.61 -8.86
CA GLY A 227 8.74 -1.00 -9.72
C GLY A 227 7.33 -0.85 -9.10
N TYR A 228 7.22 -0.30 -7.89
CA TYR A 228 5.92 -0.04 -7.25
C TYR A 228 5.22 1.22 -7.80
N GLY A 229 5.99 2.31 -7.94
CA GLY A 229 5.50 3.60 -8.41
C GLY A 229 4.96 3.55 -9.83
N GLY A 230 4.11 4.52 -10.18
CA GLY A 230 3.52 4.62 -11.53
C GLY A 230 2.66 3.43 -11.91
N LEU A 231 2.30 2.55 -10.95
CA LEU A 231 1.44 1.39 -11.13
C LEU A 231 1.98 0.32 -12.10
N VAL A 232 3.29 0.32 -12.36
CA VAL A 232 3.92 -0.57 -13.35
C VAL A 232 3.66 -2.05 -13.02
N GLN A 233 3.61 -2.41 -11.74
CA GLN A 233 3.29 -3.79 -11.34
C GLN A 233 1.93 -4.31 -11.84
N PHE A 234 0.98 -3.41 -12.12
CA PHE A 234 -0.33 -3.76 -12.65
C PHE A 234 -0.37 -3.65 -14.18
N SER A 235 0.24 -2.61 -14.74
CA SER A 235 0.18 -2.33 -16.19
C SER A 235 1.25 -3.06 -17.01
N ASN A 236 2.35 -3.47 -16.37
CA ASN A 236 3.49 -4.18 -16.97
C ASN A 236 4.31 -4.94 -15.90
N ALA A 237 3.76 -6.05 -15.40
CA ALA A 237 4.36 -6.84 -14.33
C ALA A 237 5.80 -7.32 -14.63
N GLY A 238 6.11 -7.64 -15.90
CA GLY A 238 7.45 -8.04 -16.32
C GLY A 238 8.48 -6.94 -16.13
N MET A 239 8.15 -5.69 -16.50
CA MET A 239 9.01 -4.54 -16.27
C MET A 239 9.18 -4.23 -14.78
N ALA A 240 8.08 -4.28 -14.00
CA ALA A 240 8.17 -4.10 -12.55
C ALA A 240 9.08 -5.14 -11.90
N MET A 241 9.03 -6.40 -12.35
CA MET A 241 9.93 -7.45 -11.86
C MET A 241 11.39 -7.19 -12.24
N ALA A 242 11.67 -6.74 -13.46
CA ALA A 242 13.03 -6.37 -13.88
C ALA A 242 13.59 -5.23 -13.02
N MET A 243 12.79 -4.20 -12.75
CA MET A 243 13.12 -3.11 -11.83
C MET A 243 13.40 -3.62 -10.41
N THR A 244 12.52 -4.48 -9.87
CA THR A 244 12.72 -5.07 -8.54
C THR A 244 14.02 -5.87 -8.47
N LYS A 245 14.30 -6.72 -9.47
CA LYS A 245 15.52 -7.53 -9.53
C LYS A 245 16.77 -6.67 -9.55
N PHE A 246 16.79 -5.62 -10.37
CA PHE A 246 17.93 -4.69 -10.42
C PHE A 246 18.25 -4.08 -9.04
N CYS A 247 17.25 -3.76 -8.23
CA CYS A 247 17.47 -3.20 -6.89
C CYS A 247 18.02 -4.20 -5.86
N ILE A 248 17.92 -5.51 -6.11
CA ILE A 248 18.30 -6.57 -5.16
C ILE A 248 19.47 -7.44 -5.66
N ASP A 249 19.97 -7.16 -6.87
CA ASP A 249 21.02 -7.93 -7.56
C ASP A 249 22.39 -7.25 -7.35
N ASP A 250 22.78 -7.03 -6.09
CA ASP A 250 24.11 -6.54 -5.73
C ASP A 250 24.76 -7.36 -4.60
N ILE A 251 24.17 -7.38 -3.41
CA ILE A 251 24.63 -8.09 -2.21
C ILE A 251 23.47 -8.81 -1.53
N ASP A 252 23.76 -9.96 -0.94
CA ASP A 252 22.80 -10.77 -0.19
C ASP A 252 22.71 -10.30 1.27
N GLU A 253 22.24 -9.07 1.47
CA GLU A 253 21.97 -8.48 2.77
C GLU A 253 20.50 -8.07 2.91
N THR A 254 20.09 -7.80 4.15
CA THR A 254 18.76 -7.25 4.43
C THR A 254 18.59 -5.91 3.72
N ARG A 255 17.56 -5.80 2.87
CA ARG A 255 17.17 -4.55 2.22
C ARG A 255 16.39 -3.67 3.18
N LEU A 256 16.98 -2.55 3.56
CA LEU A 256 16.31 -1.54 4.35
C LEU A 256 15.66 -0.50 3.44
N THR A 257 14.42 -0.14 3.70
CA THR A 257 13.80 1.04 3.09
C THR A 257 12.83 1.72 4.05
N TYR A 258 12.36 2.90 3.68
CA TYR A 258 11.35 3.68 4.41
C TYR A 258 10.11 3.93 3.53
N CYS A 259 9.87 3.01 2.58
CA CYS A 259 8.67 2.93 1.78
C CYS A 259 8.14 1.49 1.78
N MET A 260 6.95 1.29 2.34
CA MET A 260 6.34 -0.04 2.43
C MET A 260 6.11 -0.69 1.05
N GLY A 261 5.86 0.11 0.01
CA GLY A 261 5.78 -0.39 -1.36
C GLY A 261 7.09 -1.00 -1.86
N CYS A 262 8.24 -0.40 -1.55
CA CYS A 262 9.55 -0.94 -1.90
C CYS A 262 9.84 -2.23 -1.11
N ARG A 263 9.59 -2.19 0.22
CA ARG A 263 9.74 -3.34 1.12
C ARG A 263 8.95 -4.54 0.60
N ASP A 264 7.68 -4.36 0.29
CA ASP A 264 6.84 -5.46 -0.17
C ASP A 264 7.27 -6.02 -1.53
N ARG A 265 7.77 -5.17 -2.44
CA ARG A 265 8.28 -5.62 -3.74
C ARG A 265 9.51 -6.49 -3.59
N PHE A 266 10.47 -6.09 -2.75
CA PHE A 266 11.67 -6.87 -2.47
C PHE A 266 11.34 -8.21 -1.80
N SER A 267 10.49 -8.18 -0.77
CA SER A 267 10.01 -9.40 -0.11
C SER A 267 9.34 -10.37 -1.07
N ARG A 268 8.49 -9.88 -1.99
CA ARG A 268 7.83 -10.71 -3.03
C ARG A 268 8.81 -11.29 -4.06
N ALA A 269 9.94 -10.64 -4.27
CA ALA A 269 11.02 -11.14 -5.13
C ALA A 269 11.97 -12.11 -4.41
N GLY A 270 11.74 -12.38 -3.12
CA GLY A 270 12.51 -13.34 -2.33
C GLY A 270 13.63 -12.72 -1.49
N ALA A 271 13.89 -11.41 -1.60
CA ALA A 271 14.88 -10.74 -0.76
C ALA A 271 14.35 -10.54 0.66
N ARG A 272 15.23 -10.68 1.67
CA ARG A 272 14.93 -10.20 3.02
C ARG A 272 14.87 -8.68 2.99
N SER A 273 13.73 -8.10 3.38
CA SER A 273 13.53 -6.65 3.32
C SER A 273 12.70 -6.14 4.49
N VAL A 274 13.11 -5.01 5.06
CA VAL A 274 12.50 -4.43 6.26
C VAL A 274 12.24 -2.94 6.07
N HIS A 275 11.12 -2.48 6.60
CA HIS A 275 10.81 -1.06 6.71
C HIS A 275 11.49 -0.46 7.96
N LEU A 276 11.97 0.78 7.91
CA LEU A 276 12.64 1.39 9.07
C LEU A 276 11.76 1.42 10.34
N LEU A 277 10.46 1.69 10.23
CA LEU A 277 9.54 1.59 11.38
C LEU A 277 9.42 0.15 11.90
N GLU A 278 9.57 -0.87 11.06
CA GLU A 278 9.59 -2.27 11.55
C GLU A 278 10.83 -2.51 12.41
N LEU A 279 12.00 -1.96 12.05
CA LEU A 279 13.20 -2.04 12.89
C LEU A 279 13.04 -1.28 14.21
N LEU A 280 12.54 -0.05 14.17
CA LEU A 280 12.42 0.82 15.35
C LEU A 280 11.45 0.28 16.41
N PHE A 281 10.46 -0.52 16.00
CA PHE A 281 9.41 -1.03 16.88
C PHE A 281 9.44 -2.57 17.02
N ASP A 282 10.59 -3.18 16.74
CA ASP A 282 10.87 -4.62 16.88
C ASP A 282 9.80 -5.49 16.23
N ASN A 283 9.51 -5.21 14.96
CA ASN A 283 8.52 -5.91 14.15
C ASN A 283 9.08 -6.42 12.82
N ASP A 284 10.40 -6.57 12.76
CA ASP A 284 11.24 -6.96 11.63
C ASP A 284 11.54 -8.47 11.58
N ARG A 285 10.58 -9.30 11.99
CA ARG A 285 10.72 -10.76 12.05
C ARG A 285 11.16 -11.36 10.70
N ASP A 286 12.11 -12.30 10.76
CA ASP A 286 12.76 -12.94 9.61
C ASP A 286 11.79 -13.63 8.64
N ASP A 287 10.67 -14.14 9.14
CA ASP A 287 9.66 -14.89 8.38
C ASP A 287 8.59 -14.00 7.73
N ARG A 288 8.65 -12.67 7.94
CA ARG A 288 7.58 -11.76 7.56
C ARG A 288 7.57 -11.45 6.06
N LYS A 289 6.79 -12.23 5.33
CA LYS A 289 6.48 -12.02 3.90
C LYS A 289 5.52 -10.84 3.71
N ALA A 290 5.64 -10.16 2.57
CA ALA A 290 4.65 -9.18 2.15
C ALA A 290 3.27 -9.84 2.00
N PRO A 291 2.19 -9.20 2.46
CA PRO A 291 0.85 -9.76 2.32
C PRO A 291 0.38 -9.86 0.87
N GLY A 292 -0.51 -10.81 0.63
CA GLY A 292 -1.34 -10.86 -0.57
C GLY A 292 -2.33 -9.69 -0.63
N TYR A 293 -2.90 -9.40 -1.79
CA TYR A 293 -3.82 -8.26 -1.94
C TYR A 293 -5.11 -8.38 -1.10
N SER A 294 -5.65 -9.58 -0.89
CA SER A 294 -6.80 -9.79 0.01
C SER A 294 -6.43 -9.45 1.45
N LEU A 295 -5.34 -10.01 1.94
CA LEU A 295 -4.84 -9.73 3.29
C LEU A 295 -4.53 -8.24 3.50
N ARG A 296 -4.07 -7.52 2.47
CA ARG A 296 -3.88 -6.07 2.53
C ARG A 296 -5.18 -5.30 2.79
N GLN A 297 -6.30 -5.74 2.22
CA GLN A 297 -7.61 -5.13 2.48
C GLN A 297 -8.07 -5.48 3.89
N ASP A 298 -7.97 -6.75 4.28
CA ASP A 298 -8.32 -7.22 5.61
C ASP A 298 -7.51 -6.51 6.71
N ASN A 299 -6.20 -6.33 6.51
CA ASN A 299 -5.32 -5.63 7.47
C ASN A 299 -5.73 -4.16 7.67
N ARG A 300 -6.20 -3.47 6.62
CA ARG A 300 -6.69 -2.08 6.76
C ARG A 300 -8.02 -2.02 7.52
N GLU A 301 -8.93 -2.95 7.23
CA GLU A 301 -10.19 -3.09 7.96
C GLU A 301 -9.94 -3.45 9.43
N GLU A 302 -9.02 -4.37 9.69
CA GLU A 302 -8.63 -4.78 11.03
C GLU A 302 -7.94 -3.68 11.81
N LEU A 303 -7.02 -2.95 11.18
CA LEU A 303 -6.39 -1.78 11.79
C LEU A 303 -7.44 -0.75 12.23
N ARG A 304 -8.42 -0.45 11.36
CA ARG A 304 -9.53 0.43 11.72
C ARG A 304 -10.29 -0.10 12.93
N ARG A 305 -10.83 -1.31 12.83
CA ARG A 305 -11.71 -1.88 13.88
C ARG A 305 -10.99 -1.98 15.21
N SER A 306 -9.77 -2.51 15.20
CA SER A 306 -8.99 -2.71 16.41
C SER A 306 -8.60 -1.37 17.06
N MET A 307 -8.16 -0.38 16.28
CA MET A 307 -7.87 0.95 16.86
C MET A 307 -9.12 1.64 17.40
N LEU A 308 -10.25 1.62 16.67
CA LEU A 308 -11.54 2.16 17.14
C LEU A 308 -11.98 1.52 18.46
N SER A 309 -11.89 0.21 18.57
CA SER A 309 -12.26 -0.52 19.78
C SER A 309 -11.27 -0.30 20.93
N GLU A 310 -9.96 -0.36 20.68
CA GLU A 310 -8.91 -0.34 21.71
C GLU A 310 -8.69 1.07 22.29
N LEU A 311 -8.81 2.11 21.45
CA LEU A 311 -8.44 3.48 21.82
C LEU A 311 -9.64 4.40 22.04
N TRP A 312 -10.76 4.17 21.35
CA TRP A 312 -11.94 5.03 21.40
C TRP A 312 -13.21 4.35 21.94
N ASP A 313 -13.13 3.08 22.35
CA ASP A 313 -14.29 2.24 22.78
C ASP A 313 -15.43 2.20 21.74
N GLU A 314 -15.10 2.40 20.47
CA GLU A 314 -16.03 2.35 19.36
C GLU A 314 -16.04 0.93 18.76
N LYS A 315 -16.99 0.12 19.22
CA LYS A 315 -17.13 -1.28 18.79
C LYS A 315 -17.93 -1.38 17.50
N GLU A 316 -17.33 -1.99 16.49
CA GLU A 316 -17.99 -2.36 15.24
C GLU A 316 -18.12 -3.88 15.18
N GLU A 317 -19.32 -4.39 14.90
CA GLU A 317 -19.51 -5.82 14.70
C GLU A 317 -18.73 -6.30 13.47
N ALA A 318 -17.89 -7.31 13.68
CA ALA A 318 -17.23 -8.01 12.60
C ALA A 318 -18.28 -8.74 11.76
N LYS A 319 -18.47 -8.34 10.50
CA LYS A 319 -19.24 -9.17 9.56
C LYS A 319 -18.55 -10.53 9.44
N GLN A 320 -19.28 -11.58 9.76
CA GLN A 320 -18.79 -12.94 9.61
C GLN A 320 -18.60 -13.24 8.12
N LYS A 321 -17.34 -13.27 7.67
CA LYS A 321 -16.99 -13.58 6.28
C LYS A 321 -17.11 -15.09 6.07
N LEU A 322 -17.58 -15.51 4.89
CA LEU A 322 -17.53 -16.92 4.49
C LEU A 322 -16.09 -17.43 4.58
N LYS A 323 -15.92 -18.57 5.26
CA LYS A 323 -14.62 -19.22 5.40
C LYS A 323 -14.26 -19.93 4.10
N LEU A 324 -13.11 -19.55 3.55
CA LEU A 324 -12.54 -20.15 2.35
C LEU A 324 -11.33 -20.98 2.72
N THR A 325 -11.18 -22.13 2.07
CA THR A 325 -10.01 -23.01 2.21
C THR A 325 -9.49 -23.35 0.82
N TYR A 326 -8.17 -23.33 0.66
CA TYR A 326 -7.48 -23.65 -0.59
C TYR A 326 -5.98 -23.86 -0.29
N ASP A 327 -5.27 -24.49 -1.23
CA ASP A 327 -3.83 -24.73 -1.11
C ASP A 327 -2.98 -23.48 -1.42
N GLU A 328 -1.69 -23.55 -1.10
CA GLU A 328 -0.73 -22.46 -1.31
C GLU A 328 -0.52 -22.12 -2.79
N ASP A 329 -0.67 -23.09 -3.69
CA ASP A 329 -0.54 -22.90 -5.13
C ASP A 329 -1.67 -22.03 -5.67
N LEU A 330 -2.91 -22.32 -5.27
CA LEU A 330 -4.04 -21.48 -5.59
C LEU A 330 -3.92 -20.11 -4.93
N ALA A 331 -3.48 -20.02 -3.68
CA ALA A 331 -3.25 -18.74 -3.01
C ALA A 331 -2.29 -17.84 -3.81
N ARG A 332 -1.16 -18.39 -4.28
CA ARG A 332 -0.20 -17.68 -5.15
C ARG A 332 -0.83 -17.26 -6.49
N LEU A 333 -1.63 -18.15 -7.09
CA LEU A 333 -2.27 -17.88 -8.37
C LEU A 333 -3.34 -16.78 -8.28
N LEU A 334 -4.13 -16.77 -7.20
CA LEU A 334 -5.14 -15.74 -6.94
C LEU A 334 -4.48 -14.37 -6.82
N ASP A 335 -3.42 -14.26 -6.03
CA ASP A 335 -2.67 -13.03 -5.84
C ASP A 335 -2.02 -12.54 -7.15
N GLN A 336 -1.40 -13.43 -7.93
CA GLN A 336 -0.84 -13.11 -9.25
C GLN A 336 -1.90 -12.63 -10.25
N ARG A 337 -3.11 -13.20 -10.18
CA ARG A 337 -4.24 -12.86 -11.06
C ARG A 337 -5.08 -11.70 -10.53
N LEU A 338 -4.69 -11.11 -9.39
CA LEU A 338 -5.40 -10.02 -8.74
C LEU A 338 -6.86 -10.37 -8.42
N ILE A 339 -7.11 -11.64 -8.08
CA ILE A 339 -8.43 -12.14 -7.65
C ILE A 339 -8.46 -12.10 -6.12
N LEU A 340 -9.39 -11.33 -5.55
CA LEU A 340 -9.52 -11.19 -4.11
C LEU A 340 -10.38 -12.32 -3.54
N GLU A 341 -10.13 -12.69 -2.29
CA GLU A 341 -11.04 -13.57 -1.55
C GLU A 341 -12.46 -13.00 -1.49
N ASP A 342 -12.62 -11.68 -1.42
CA ASP A 342 -13.94 -11.04 -1.45
C ASP A 342 -14.67 -11.26 -2.79
N ASP A 343 -13.94 -11.27 -3.92
CA ASP A 343 -14.51 -11.63 -5.23
C ASP A 343 -15.03 -13.07 -5.22
N ILE A 344 -14.25 -13.99 -4.62
CA ILE A 344 -14.63 -15.40 -4.49
C ILE A 344 -15.87 -15.55 -3.60
N ARG A 345 -15.90 -14.89 -2.44
CA ARG A 345 -17.06 -14.91 -1.51
C ARG A 345 -18.31 -14.42 -2.22
N GLN A 346 -18.23 -13.30 -2.93
CA GLN A 346 -19.38 -12.75 -3.65
C GLN A 346 -19.94 -13.69 -4.73
N VAL A 347 -19.08 -14.47 -5.41
CA VAL A 347 -19.52 -15.51 -6.36
C VAL A 347 -20.23 -16.65 -5.63
N ILE A 348 -19.65 -17.16 -4.54
CA ILE A 348 -20.22 -18.27 -3.77
C ILE A 348 -21.56 -17.86 -3.13
N GLU A 349 -21.63 -16.68 -2.50
CA GLU A 349 -22.86 -16.14 -1.89
C GLU A 349 -23.99 -15.98 -2.91
N ASN A 350 -23.66 -15.53 -4.13
CA ASN A 350 -24.62 -15.42 -5.20
C ASN A 350 -25.11 -16.81 -5.63
N ALA A 351 -24.19 -17.74 -5.89
CA ALA A 351 -24.53 -19.09 -6.30
C ALA A 351 -25.40 -19.83 -5.28
N VAL A 352 -25.11 -19.65 -3.99
CA VAL A 352 -25.88 -20.26 -2.89
C VAL A 352 -27.25 -19.61 -2.74
N SER A 353 -27.36 -18.28 -2.86
CA SER A 353 -28.62 -17.57 -2.66
C SER A 353 -29.60 -17.74 -3.84
N THR A 354 -29.09 -17.85 -5.07
CA THR A 354 -29.94 -18.01 -6.26
C THR A 354 -30.12 -19.46 -6.69
N GLY A 355 -29.23 -20.36 -6.25
CA GLY A 355 -29.16 -21.73 -6.78
C GLY A 355 -28.53 -21.82 -8.18
N CYS A 356 -27.98 -20.73 -8.72
CA CYS A 356 -27.37 -20.71 -10.05
C CYS A 356 -25.91 -21.20 -10.00
N TYR A 357 -25.72 -22.51 -10.18
CA TYR A 357 -24.40 -23.13 -10.37
C TYR A 357 -24.53 -24.46 -11.14
N ILE A 358 -23.43 -24.91 -11.75
CA ILE A 358 -23.31 -26.24 -12.34
C ILE A 358 -22.64 -27.15 -11.33
N GLU A 359 -23.24 -28.29 -10.99
CA GLU A 359 -22.66 -29.28 -10.06
C GLU A 359 -22.19 -30.54 -10.80
N GLU A 360 -20.92 -30.88 -10.62
CA GLU A 360 -20.36 -32.15 -11.08
C GLU A 360 -20.70 -33.28 -10.11
N LYS A 361 -21.62 -34.17 -10.51
CA LYS A 361 -22.14 -35.25 -9.64
C LYS A 361 -21.09 -36.20 -9.05
N LYS A 362 -19.95 -36.41 -9.73
CA LYS A 362 -18.91 -37.36 -9.28
C LYS A 362 -18.07 -36.80 -8.14
N THR A 363 -17.81 -35.50 -8.16
CA THR A 363 -16.87 -34.83 -7.25
C THR A 363 -17.58 -33.94 -6.24
N GLY A 364 -18.85 -33.59 -6.47
CA GLY A 364 -19.58 -32.58 -5.72
C GLY A 364 -19.08 -31.16 -5.97
N LEU A 365 -18.23 -30.96 -7.00
CA LEU A 365 -17.65 -29.67 -7.32
C LEU A 365 -18.68 -28.80 -8.04
N ARG A 366 -18.87 -27.58 -7.53
CA ARG A 366 -19.76 -26.57 -8.10
C ARG A 366 -18.96 -25.53 -8.86
N VAL A 367 -19.52 -25.08 -9.97
CA VAL A 367 -18.97 -24.00 -10.79
C VAL A 367 -20.01 -22.91 -10.89
N ALA A 368 -19.63 -21.70 -10.51
CA ALA A 368 -20.48 -20.52 -10.63
C ALA A 368 -19.66 -19.32 -11.10
N HIS A 369 -20.38 -18.30 -11.57
CA HIS A 369 -19.80 -17.03 -11.91
C HIS A 369 -20.61 -15.86 -11.37
N LYS A 370 -19.95 -14.70 -11.26
CA LYS A 370 -20.60 -13.43 -10.99
C LYS A 370 -19.80 -12.30 -11.64
N GLN A 371 -20.50 -11.37 -12.27
CA GLN A 371 -19.90 -10.12 -12.70
C GLN A 371 -19.84 -9.15 -11.51
N ILE A 372 -18.63 -8.71 -11.17
CA ILE A 372 -18.36 -7.73 -10.12
C ILE A 372 -17.66 -6.54 -10.82
N GLY A 373 -18.38 -5.42 -10.91
CA GLY A 373 -17.93 -4.30 -11.73
C GLY A 373 -17.79 -4.69 -13.20
N LYS A 374 -16.57 -4.59 -13.74
CA LYS A 374 -16.26 -4.89 -15.16
C LYS A 374 -15.63 -6.27 -15.37
N VAL A 375 -15.53 -7.06 -14.30
CA VAL A 375 -14.83 -8.35 -14.32
C VAL A 375 -15.81 -9.44 -13.92
N THR A 376 -15.83 -10.52 -14.69
CA THR A 376 -16.59 -11.73 -14.37
C THR A 376 -15.64 -12.73 -13.76
N TYR A 377 -15.95 -13.14 -12.54
CA TYR A 377 -15.19 -14.11 -11.77
C TYR A 377 -15.88 -15.46 -11.82
N TRP A 378 -15.09 -16.51 -12.03
CA TRP A 378 -15.51 -17.90 -12.01
C TRP A 378 -14.84 -18.61 -10.86
N VAL A 379 -15.61 -19.40 -10.12
CA VAL A 379 -15.14 -20.12 -8.94
C VAL A 379 -15.60 -21.56 -9.02
N TYR A 380 -14.66 -22.47 -8.76
CA TYR A 380 -14.88 -23.90 -8.59
C TYR A 380 -14.76 -24.19 -7.10
N PHE A 381 -15.86 -24.61 -6.48
CA PHE A 381 -15.95 -24.73 -5.03
C PHE A 381 -16.85 -25.88 -4.59
N SER A 382 -16.64 -26.37 -3.38
CA SER A 382 -17.48 -27.41 -2.76
C SER A 382 -17.64 -27.14 -1.27
N PRO A 383 -18.74 -27.57 -0.63
CA PRO A 383 -18.89 -27.42 0.83
C PRO A 383 -17.76 -28.11 1.58
N GLN A 384 -17.21 -27.48 2.62
CA GLN A 384 -16.23 -28.09 3.53
C GLN A 384 -16.41 -27.57 4.96
N GLY A 385 -16.94 -28.42 5.85
CA GLY A 385 -17.21 -28.05 7.23
C GLY A 385 -18.19 -26.87 7.33
N ASP A 386 -17.75 -25.81 8.02
CA ASP A 386 -18.46 -24.53 8.17
C ASP A 386 -18.17 -23.51 7.04
N GLY A 387 -17.45 -23.93 6.00
CA GLY A 387 -17.01 -23.06 4.91
C GLY A 387 -17.00 -23.75 3.55
N TRP A 388 -16.13 -23.25 2.68
CA TRP A 388 -16.03 -23.70 1.29
C TRP A 388 -14.59 -24.01 0.91
N LEU A 389 -14.41 -25.16 0.25
CA LEU A 389 -13.16 -25.51 -0.43
C LEU A 389 -13.17 -24.87 -1.81
N VAL A 390 -12.19 -24.04 -2.10
CA VAL A 390 -11.98 -23.46 -3.43
C VAL A 390 -10.91 -24.26 -4.14
N LYS A 391 -11.25 -24.83 -5.30
CA LYS A 391 -10.31 -25.63 -6.11
C LYS A 391 -9.70 -24.83 -7.25
N ARG A 392 -10.41 -23.82 -7.76
CA ARG A 392 -9.96 -22.99 -8.87
C ARG A 392 -10.74 -21.69 -8.89
N ALA A 393 -10.07 -20.60 -9.23
CA ALA A 393 -10.73 -19.39 -9.67
C ALA A 393 -10.00 -18.76 -10.86
N TYR A 394 -10.76 -18.08 -11.71
CA TYR A 394 -10.23 -17.25 -12.77
C TYR A 394 -11.21 -16.12 -13.08
N SER A 395 -10.73 -15.13 -13.83
CA SER A 395 -11.55 -13.98 -14.20
C SER A 395 -11.34 -13.61 -15.66
N HIS A 396 -12.33 -12.97 -16.25
CA HIS A 396 -12.24 -12.38 -17.58
C HIS A 396 -13.07 -11.10 -17.67
N ARG A 397 -12.73 -10.24 -18.62
CA ARG A 397 -13.41 -8.96 -18.87
C ARG A 397 -14.43 -9.13 -19.99
N MET A 398 -15.46 -9.93 -19.70
CA MET A 398 -16.58 -10.19 -20.61
C MET A 398 -17.88 -10.23 -19.80
N GLU A 399 -18.92 -9.60 -20.33
CA GLU A 399 -20.29 -9.70 -19.84
C GLU A 399 -20.88 -11.02 -20.34
N ILE A 400 -21.44 -11.82 -19.44
CA ILE A 400 -22.21 -13.02 -19.80
C ILE A 400 -23.66 -12.56 -19.88
N ARG A 401 -24.23 -12.62 -21.09
CA ARG A 401 -25.66 -12.34 -21.30
C ARG A 401 -26.41 -13.66 -21.20
N GLU A 402 -27.32 -13.74 -20.23
CA GLU A 402 -28.22 -14.87 -20.02
C GLU A 402 -29.36 -14.88 -21.05
#